data_AF-A0A2M7CU92-F1
#
_entry.id   AF-A0A2M7CU92-F1
#
_cell.length_a   1.000
_cell.length_b   1.000
_cell.length_c   1.000
_cell.angle_alpha   90.00
_cell.angle_beta   90.00
_cell.angle_gamma   90.00
#
_symmetry.space_group_name_H-M   'P 1'
#
loop_
_entity.id
_entity.type
_entity.pdbx_description
1 polymer ?
#
loop_
_entity_poly.entity_id
_entity_poly.type
_entity_poly.pdbx_seq_one_letter_code
_entity_poly.pdbx_strand_id
1 'polypeptide(L)'
;SFELRGARGRAEFRIGFGGFMIGIAAYALWAGEPLAFKALGAMWLGGAVARVLVWFADQPVLERSYLGVFVFELTQAALLLC
;
A
#
# COMPACT_ATOMS: atom_id res chain seq x y z
N SER A 1 -22.42 11.09 0.18
CA SER A 1 -21.03 11.26 0.65
C SER A 1 -20.45 9.90 0.94
N PHE A 2 -19.22 9.61 0.52
CA PHE A 2 -18.51 8.39 0.93
C PHE A 2 -17.88 8.67 2.30
N GLU A 3 -18.59 8.34 3.38
CA GLU A 3 -18.05 8.49 4.72
C GLU A 3 -17.26 7.24 5.10
N LEU A 4 -15.94 7.39 5.30
CA LEU A 4 -15.04 6.32 5.75
C LEU A 4 -15.23 5.97 7.23
N ARG A 5 -16.26 6.50 7.88
CA ARG A 5 -16.55 6.29 9.31
C ARG A 5 -17.51 5.12 9.50
N GLY A 6 -17.48 4.53 10.69
CA GLY A 6 -18.38 3.43 11.07
C GLY A 6 -18.00 2.05 10.53
N ALA A 7 -18.90 1.08 10.69
CA ALA A 7 -18.65 -0.32 10.35
C ALA A 7 -18.37 -0.54 8.85
N ARG A 8 -19.12 0.14 7.98
CA ARG A 8 -18.94 0.04 6.53
C ARG A 8 -17.58 0.58 6.08
N GLY A 9 -17.20 1.79 6.50
CA GLY A 9 -15.90 2.37 6.14
C GLY A 9 -14.72 1.50 6.55
N ARG A 10 -14.77 0.88 7.74
CA ARG A 10 -13.75 -0.09 8.17
C ARG A 10 -13.73 -1.37 7.33
N ALA A 11 -14.90 -1.86 6.91
CA ALA A 11 -14.98 -3.03 6.04
C ALA A 11 -14.38 -2.74 4.66
N GLU A 12 -14.77 -1.62 4.05
CA GLU A 12 -14.22 -1.17 2.76
C GLU A 12 -12.69 -0.97 2.84
N PHE A 13 -12.18 -0.39 3.93
CA PHE A 13 -10.74 -0.26 4.14
C PHE A 13 -10.03 -1.62 4.21
N ARG A 14 -10.59 -2.59 4.95
CA ARG A 14 -10.00 -3.94 5.05
C ARG A 14 -10.03 -4.70 3.74
N ILE A 15 -11.09 -4.54 2.95
CA ILE A 15 -11.21 -5.18 1.62
C ILE A 15 -10.23 -4.50 0.66
N GLY A 16 -10.28 -3.17 0.58
CA GLY A 16 -9.46 -2.31 -0.27
C GLY A 16 -7.96 -2.49 -0.04
N PHE A 17 -7.50 -2.28 1.20
CA PHE A 17 -6.08 -2.30 1.54
C PHE A 17 -5.58 -3.67 2.01
N GLY A 18 -6.44 -4.50 2.59
CA GLY A 18 -6.07 -5.84 3.04
C GLY A 18 -6.31 -6.88 1.96
N GLY A 19 -7.58 -7.12 1.62
CA GLY A 19 -8.00 -8.17 0.71
C GLY A 19 -7.35 -8.11 -0.66
N PHE A 20 -7.40 -6.95 -1.34
CA PHE A 20 -6.78 -6.80 -2.66
C PHE A 20 -5.26 -7.01 -2.60
N MET A 21 -4.58 -6.45 -1.59
CA MET A 21 -3.13 -6.58 -1.44
C MET A 21 -2.71 -8.02 -1.18
N ILE A 22 -3.45 -8.74 -0.32
CA ILE A 22 -3.22 -10.17 -0.08
C ILE A 22 -3.45 -10.97 -1.36
N GLY A 23 -4.54 -10.71 -2.10
CA GLY A 23 -4.87 -11.41 -3.33
C GLY A 23 -3.80 -11.27 -4.41
N ILE A 24 -3.35 -10.04 -4.67
CA ILE A 24 -2.33 -9.78 -5.69
C ILE A 24 -0.95 -10.31 -5.27
N ALA A 25 -0.59 -10.24 -3.99
CA ALA A 25 0.65 -10.81 -3.47
C ALA A 25 0.65 -12.35 -3.57
N ALA A 26 -0.45 -12.99 -3.19
CA ALA A 26 -0.63 -14.43 -3.31
C ALA A 26 -0.56 -14.88 -4.77
N TYR A 27 -1.15 -14.11 -5.69
CA TYR A 27 -1.06 -14.40 -7.12
C TYR A 27 0.40 -14.33 -7.62
N ALA A 28 1.16 -13.29 -7.26
CA ALA A 28 2.56 -13.20 -7.67
C ALA A 28 3.40 -14.37 -7.15
N LEU A 29 3.17 -14.78 -5.90
CA LEU A 29 3.80 -15.96 -5.31
C LEU A 29 3.45 -17.25 -6.06
N TRP A 30 2.17 -17.41 -6.43
CA TRP A 30 1.70 -18.58 -7.16
C TRP A 30 2.23 -18.63 -8.61
N ALA A 31 2.21 -17.49 -9.31
CA ALA A 31 2.67 -17.40 -10.68
C ALA A 31 4.20 -17.59 -10.78
N GLY A 32 4.96 -17.17 -9.77
CA GLY A 32 6.42 -17.31 -9.75
C GLY A 32 7.14 -16.48 -10.82
N GLU A 33 6.42 -15.57 -11.49
CA GLU A 33 6.94 -14.76 -12.59
C GLU A 33 7.68 -13.53 -12.05
N PRO A 34 8.96 -13.30 -12.40
CA PRO A 34 9.73 -12.15 -11.92
C PRO A 34 9.06 -10.81 -12.21
N LEU A 35 8.32 -10.71 -13.31
CA LEU A 35 7.61 -9.49 -13.69
C LEU A 35 6.44 -9.19 -12.73
N ALA A 36 5.77 -10.20 -12.17
CA ALA A 36 4.68 -10.02 -11.21
C ALA A 36 5.20 -9.40 -9.90
N PHE A 37 6.36 -9.85 -9.42
CA PHE A 37 7.02 -9.25 -8.25
C PHE A 37 7.44 -7.81 -8.51
N LYS A 38 8.02 -7.52 -9.69
CA LYS A 38 8.38 -6.14 -10.06
C LYS A 38 7.17 -5.22 -10.16
N ALA A 39 6.04 -5.71 -10.67
CA ALA A 39 4.80 -4.96 -10.71
C ALA A 39 4.28 -4.65 -9.29
N LEU A 40 4.35 -5.61 -8.36
CA LEU A 40 4.07 -5.36 -6.94
C LEU A 40 5.02 -4.34 -6.32
N GLY A 41 6.32 -4.44 -6.61
CA GLY A 41 7.32 -3.47 -6.14
C GLY A 41 7.04 -2.05 -6.64
N ALA A 42 6.66 -1.90 -7.92
CA ALA A 42 6.25 -0.62 -8.49
C ALA A 42 4.98 -0.06 -7.82
N MET A 43 4.03 -0.93 -7.46
CA MET A 43 2.84 -0.53 -6.72
C MET A 43 3.18 0.01 -5.32
N TRP A 44 4.08 -0.66 -4.59
CA TRP A 44 4.58 -0.16 -3.29
C TRP A 44 5.33 1.16 -3.42
N LEU A 45 6.15 1.32 -4.45
CA LEU A 45 6.85 2.58 -4.74
C LEU A 45 5.87 3.71 -5.05
N GLY A 46 4.83 3.43 -5.83
CA GLY A 46 3.75 4.38 -6.11
C GLY A 46 3.05 4.83 -4.82
N GLY A 47 2.79 3.91 -3.89
CA GLY A 47 2.26 4.23 -2.55
C GLY A 47 3.18 5.17 -1.76
N ALA A 48 4.47 4.87 -1.72
CA ALA A 48 5.47 5.72 -1.05
C ALA A 48 5.53 7.13 -1.66
N VAL A 49 5.54 7.24 -3.00
CA VAL A 49 5.51 8.53 -3.70
C VAL A 49 4.22 9.29 -3.39
N ALA A 50 3.06 8.63 -3.49
CA ALA A 50 1.77 9.24 -3.18
C ALA A 50 1.72 9.73 -1.74
N ARG A 51 2.30 9.00 -0.79
CA ARG A 51 2.39 9.42 0.62
C ARG A 51 3.17 10.72 0.77
N VAL A 52 4.32 10.84 0.12
CA VAL A 52 5.10 12.09 0.12
C VAL A 52 4.27 13.24 -0.45
N LEU A 53 3.57 13.03 -1.57
CA LEU A 53 2.71 14.05 -2.17
C LEU A 53 1.58 14.47 -1.24
N VAL A 54 0.89 13.51 -0.62
CA VAL A 54 -0.22 13.74 0.31
C VAL A 54 0.25 14.40 1.61
N TRP A 55 1.50 14.15 2.04
CA TRP A 55 2.07 14.88 3.16
C TRP A 55 2.05 16.39 2.91
N PHE A 56 2.45 16.83 1.71
CA PHE A 56 2.40 18.26 1.36
C PHE A 56 0.98 18.78 1.11
N ALA A 57 0.12 17.98 0.48
CA ALA A 57 -1.23 18.41 0.10
C ALA A 57 -2.21 18.46 1.30
N ASP A 58 -2.23 17.41 2.11
CA ASP A 58 -3.24 17.21 3.15
C ASP A 58 -2.68 17.45 4.57
N GLN A 59 -1.35 17.61 4.70
CA GLN A 59 -0.66 17.85 5.98
C GLN A 59 -1.11 16.93 7.13
N PRO A 60 -1.08 15.60 6.92
CA PRO A 60 -1.50 14.64 7.94
C PRO A 60 -0.56 14.70 9.16
N VAL A 61 -1.10 14.32 10.33
CA VAL A 61 -0.29 14.15 11.53
C VAL A 61 0.66 12.97 11.34
N LEU A 62 1.95 13.22 11.51
CA LEU A 62 3.02 12.25 11.27
C LEU A 62 3.25 11.34 12.47
N GLU A 63 2.24 10.56 12.80
CA GLU A 63 2.34 9.57 13.85
C GLU A 63 3.31 8.44 13.47
N ARG A 64 3.80 7.72 14.49
CA ARG A 64 4.69 6.56 14.30
C ARG A 64 4.10 5.51 13.35
N SER A 65 2.78 5.32 13.40
CA SER A 65 2.04 4.42 12.50
C SER A 65 2.15 4.89 11.05
N TYR A 66 1.95 6.19 10.79
CA TYR A 66 2.03 6.77 9.45
C TYR A 66 3.45 6.64 8.86
N LEU A 67 4.47 6.96 9.64
CA LEU A 67 5.88 6.81 9.24
C LEU A 67 6.27 5.33 9.10
N GLY A 68 5.74 4.45 9.96
CA GLY A 68 5.97 3.02 9.86
C GLY A 68 5.45 2.43 8.54
N VAL A 69 4.27 2.86 8.09
CA VAL A 69 3.74 2.45 6.78
C VAL A 69 4.61 2.99 5.65
N PHE A 70 5.12 4.23 5.75
CA PHE A 70 6.03 4.77 4.74
C PHE A 70 7.31 3.94 4.59
N VAL A 71 7.95 3.59 5.71
CA VAL A 71 9.15 2.74 5.71
C VAL A 71 8.83 1.36 5.15
N PHE A 72 7.66 0.81 5.48
CA PHE A 72 7.21 -0.47 4.94
C PHE A 72 7.05 -0.42 3.41
N GLU A 73 6.38 0.60 2.87
CA GLU A 73 6.22 0.80 1.42
C GLU A 73 7.58 0.88 0.70
N LEU A 74 8.52 1.67 1.22
CA LEU A 74 9.88 1.78 0.66
C LEU A 74 10.64 0.45 0.72
N THR A 75 10.52 -0.28 1.82
CA THR A 75 11.21 -1.56 2.02
C THR A 75 10.69 -2.62 1.04
N GLN A 76 9.36 -2.72 0.88
CA GLN A 76 8.75 -3.66 -0.07
C GLN A 76 9.09 -3.29 -1.52
N ALA A 77 9.07 -1.99 -1.85
CA ALA A 77 9.48 -1.51 -3.17
C ALA A 77 10.92 -1.91 -3.48
N ALA A 78 11.85 -1.67 -2.55
CA ALA A 78 13.25 -2.02 -2.72
C ALA A 78 13.44 -3.54 -2.86
N LEU A 79 12.77 -4.35 -2.03
CA LEU A 79 12.90 -5.81 -2.07
C LEU A 79 12.40 -6.43 -3.38
N LEU A 80 11.31 -5.91 -3.94
CA LEU A 80 10.61 -6.52 -5.07
C LEU A 80 11.05 -5.98 -6.44
N LEU A 81 11.72 -4.83 -6.48
CA LEU A 81 12.25 -4.23 -7.71
C LEU A 81 13.68 -4.68 -8.03
N CYS A 82 14.45 -5.14 -7.03
CA CYS A 82 15.76 -5.76 -7.23
C CYS A 82 15.62 -7.12 -7.93
#